data_AF-A0A094FJ30-F1
#
_entry.id   AF-A0A094FJ30-F1
#
_cell.length_a   1.000
_cell.length_b   1.000
_cell.length_c   1.000
_cell.angle_alpha   90.00
_cell.angle_beta   90.00
_cell.angle_gamma   90.00
#
_symmetry.space_group_name_H-M   'P 1'
#
loop_
_entity.id
_entity.type
_entity.pdbx_description
1 polymer ?
#
loop_
_entity_poly.entity_id
_entity_poly.type
_entity_poly.pdbx_seq_one_letter_code
_entity_poly.pdbx_strand_id
1 'polypeptide(L)'
;MGLVCKKRKIVSSSSSHGHFDPTTNACSIELYVANKEPFRIAPTSRIPVPQPFDSGKCSEEACNIEEDLYDSIVDAAKSFGITCRSMSTQRLWKTGSSDTAKYTLVISTSNTDTTRWEEAANHIYEIVDKAATSDGIKMEVEIQNPSEMYDDVSSPIRDDDICRVLDMIEPVFTAEAEKNCRPSLTSIAYHCRKRRFPENREDPGQPTILIFVNPGSMGVWGQIEERICRAIEEVPCPDNAEVALEILIGFNIPG
;
A
#
# COMPACT_ATOMS: atom_id res chain seq x y z
N MET A 1 -4.92 23.19 -23.22
CA MET A 1 -5.04 23.38 -21.76
C MET A 1 -6.06 22.39 -21.27
N GLY A 2 -5.81 21.76 -20.13
CA GLY A 2 -6.65 20.67 -19.65
C GLY A 2 -6.16 20.12 -18.32
N LEU A 3 -6.98 19.27 -17.72
CA LEU A 3 -6.70 18.62 -16.45
C LEU A 3 -5.99 17.28 -16.70
N VAL A 4 -4.98 16.96 -15.89
CA VAL A 4 -4.29 15.67 -15.93
C VAL A 4 -4.60 14.91 -14.64
N CYS A 5 -5.08 13.67 -14.75
CA CYS A 5 -5.30 12.78 -13.62
C CYS A 5 -4.11 11.84 -13.44
N LYS A 6 -3.31 12.07 -12.40
CA LYS A 6 -2.19 11.18 -12.07
C LYS A 6 -2.67 10.00 -11.25
N LYS A 7 -2.07 8.84 -11.50
CA LYS A 7 -2.29 7.61 -10.72
C LYS A 7 -0.99 6.86 -10.52
N ARG A 8 -0.94 6.05 -9.48
CA ARG A 8 0.21 5.18 -9.19
C ARG A 8 0.26 4.01 -10.16
N LYS A 9 1.47 3.67 -10.59
CA LYS A 9 1.73 2.50 -11.43
C LYS A 9 1.52 1.22 -10.61
N ILE A 10 0.81 0.26 -11.20
CA ILE A 10 0.65 -1.08 -10.65
C ILE A 10 1.81 -1.94 -11.13
N VAL A 11 2.44 -2.67 -10.21
CA VAL A 11 3.39 -3.74 -10.48
C VAL A 11 2.68 -5.06 -10.19
N SER A 12 2.47 -5.87 -11.22
CA SER A 12 1.80 -7.16 -11.06
C SER A 12 2.67 -8.10 -10.23
N SER A 13 2.12 -8.62 -9.14
CA SER A 13 2.68 -9.72 -8.34
C SER A 13 1.96 -11.03 -8.67
N SER A 14 2.61 -12.16 -8.39
CA SER A 14 1.95 -13.46 -8.49
C SER A 14 0.94 -13.57 -7.32
N SER A 15 -0.35 -13.64 -7.64
CA SER A 15 -1.42 -13.41 -6.66
C SER A 15 -1.84 -14.67 -5.90
N SER A 16 -2.08 -14.51 -4.59
CA SER A 16 -2.67 -15.54 -3.73
C SER A 16 -4.12 -15.85 -4.12
N HIS A 17 -4.50 -17.13 -4.07
CA HIS A 17 -5.80 -17.66 -4.50
C HIS A 17 -7.02 -17.12 -3.69
N GLY A 18 -6.81 -16.34 -2.64
CA GLY A 18 -7.90 -15.74 -1.82
C GLY A 18 -8.19 -14.27 -2.12
N HIS A 19 -7.30 -13.58 -2.83
CA HIS A 19 -7.40 -12.13 -3.05
C HIS A 19 -7.58 -11.75 -4.52
N PHE A 20 -7.65 -12.73 -5.40
CA PHE A 20 -7.81 -12.54 -6.84
C PHE A 20 -8.78 -13.58 -7.41
N ASP A 21 -9.76 -13.09 -8.18
CA ASP A 21 -10.66 -13.92 -8.98
C ASP A 21 -10.23 -13.86 -10.46
N PRO A 22 -9.65 -14.94 -11.02
CA PRO A 22 -9.22 -14.95 -12.41
C PRO A 22 -10.37 -14.90 -13.42
N THR A 23 -11.60 -15.22 -13.02
CA THR A 23 -12.78 -15.22 -13.90
C THR A 23 -13.25 -13.80 -14.19
N THR A 24 -13.32 -12.98 -13.14
CA THR A 24 -13.78 -11.59 -13.23
C THR A 24 -12.62 -10.60 -13.33
N ASN A 25 -11.39 -11.06 -13.15
CA ASN A 25 -10.19 -10.24 -13.01
C ASN A 25 -10.29 -9.23 -11.85
N ALA A 26 -11.11 -9.55 -10.84
CA ALA A 26 -11.28 -8.74 -9.63
C ALA A 26 -10.24 -9.12 -8.58
N CYS A 27 -9.76 -8.15 -7.83
CA CYS A 27 -8.95 -8.39 -6.64
C CYS A 27 -9.52 -7.70 -5.41
N SER A 28 -9.05 -8.10 -4.24
CA SER A 28 -9.33 -7.37 -3.00
C SER A 28 -8.61 -6.01 -3.04
N ILE A 29 -9.17 -5.02 -2.36
CA ILE A 29 -8.56 -3.69 -2.27
C ILE A 29 -7.16 -3.75 -1.64
N GLU A 30 -6.93 -4.67 -0.70
CA GLU A 30 -5.61 -4.90 -0.08
C GLU A 30 -4.57 -5.33 -1.11
N LEU A 31 -4.92 -6.29 -1.98
CA LEU A 31 -4.01 -6.74 -3.04
C LEU A 31 -3.78 -5.65 -4.07
N TYR A 32 -4.82 -4.87 -4.41
CA TYR A 32 -4.69 -3.74 -5.33
C TYR A 32 -3.71 -2.69 -4.81
N VAL A 33 -3.85 -2.28 -3.55
CA VAL A 33 -2.97 -1.29 -2.91
C VAL A 33 -1.54 -1.85 -2.75
N ALA A 34 -1.39 -3.12 -2.36
CA ALA A 34 -0.07 -3.75 -2.26
C ALA A 34 0.64 -3.83 -3.62
N ASN A 35 -0.07 -4.14 -4.70
CA ASN A 35 0.50 -4.16 -6.05
C ASN A 35 0.90 -2.76 -6.56
N LYS A 36 0.47 -1.69 -5.88
CA LYS A 36 0.94 -0.34 -6.16
C LYS A 36 2.18 0.03 -5.39
N GLU A 37 2.71 -0.86 -4.55
CA GLU A 37 3.86 -0.64 -3.68
C GLU A 37 5.02 -1.56 -4.09
N PRO A 38 5.89 -1.13 -5.03
CA PRO A 38 6.97 -1.99 -5.51
C PRO A 38 8.09 -2.15 -4.47
N PHE A 39 8.20 -1.24 -3.50
CA PHE A 39 9.29 -1.21 -2.52
C PHE A 39 8.91 -1.78 -1.16
N ARG A 40 7.80 -2.55 -1.10
CA ARG A 40 7.42 -3.34 0.06
C ARG A 40 6.70 -4.60 -0.40
N ILE A 41 7.35 -5.74 -0.20
CA ILE A 41 6.92 -7.04 -0.73
C ILE A 41 6.78 -8.04 0.41
N ALA A 42 5.71 -8.84 0.33
CA ALA A 42 5.51 -10.03 1.13
C ALA A 42 5.63 -11.29 0.23
N PRO A 43 5.74 -12.49 0.79
CA PRO A 43 5.70 -13.75 0.04
C PRO A 43 4.44 -13.86 -0.84
N THR A 44 4.50 -14.63 -1.94
CA THR A 44 3.45 -14.79 -2.98
C THR A 44 2.04 -15.09 -2.43
N SER A 45 1.94 -15.78 -1.30
CA SER A 45 0.66 -16.15 -0.68
C SER A 45 0.17 -15.15 0.38
N ARG A 46 0.86 -14.03 0.55
CA ARG A 46 0.67 -13.04 1.61
C ARG A 46 0.54 -11.64 1.03
N ILE A 47 0.00 -10.75 1.84
CA ILE A 47 -0.09 -9.33 1.53
C ILE A 47 0.52 -8.58 2.71
N PRO A 48 1.39 -7.59 2.47
CA PRO A 48 1.91 -6.75 3.55
C PRO A 48 0.78 -6.10 4.34
N VAL A 49 0.99 -5.82 5.63
CA VAL A 49 -0.03 -5.11 6.42
C VAL A 49 -0.29 -3.73 5.79
N PRO A 50 -1.51 -3.40 5.36
CA PRO A 50 -1.74 -2.18 4.58
C PRO A 50 -1.40 -0.91 5.36
N GLN A 51 -0.87 0.11 4.66
CA GLN A 51 -0.65 1.44 5.24
C GLN A 51 -1.99 2.21 5.34
N PRO A 52 -2.19 3.04 6.38
CA PRO A 52 -1.36 3.13 7.58
C PRO A 52 -1.55 1.89 8.47
N PHE A 53 -0.45 1.44 9.08
CA PHE A 53 -0.45 0.40 10.10
C PHE A 53 0.14 0.93 11.40
N ASP A 54 -0.27 0.31 12.49
CA ASP A 54 0.33 0.49 13.80
C ASP A 54 1.27 -0.68 14.10
N SER A 55 2.24 -0.44 14.98
CA SER A 55 3.24 -1.43 15.36
C SER A 55 3.39 -1.52 16.88
N GLY A 56 3.75 -2.69 17.37
CA GLY A 56 4.03 -2.95 18.77
C GLY A 56 5.16 -3.95 18.95
N LYS A 57 5.55 -4.15 20.21
CA LYS A 57 6.55 -5.16 20.58
C LYS A 57 6.02 -6.56 20.30
N CYS A 58 6.90 -7.42 19.79
CA CYS A 58 6.67 -8.85 19.70
C CYS A 58 6.86 -9.55 21.06
N SER A 59 6.45 -10.82 21.12
CA SER A 59 6.81 -11.69 22.25
C SER A 59 8.29 -12.04 22.19
N GLU A 60 8.84 -12.48 23.34
CA GLU A 60 10.25 -12.84 23.46
C GLU A 60 10.62 -14.00 22.53
N GLU A 61 9.73 -14.97 22.38
CA GLU A 61 9.92 -16.12 21.49
C GLU A 61 10.05 -15.70 20.01
N ALA A 62 9.24 -14.74 19.57
CA ALA A 62 9.33 -14.22 18.20
C ALA A 62 10.64 -13.42 17.98
N CYS A 63 11.13 -12.71 19.00
CA CYS A 63 12.44 -12.05 18.93
C CYS A 63 13.58 -13.07 18.88
N ASN A 64 13.51 -14.17 19.66
CA ASN A 64 14.52 -15.21 19.66
C ASN A 64 14.65 -15.89 18.27
N ILE A 65 13.53 -16.09 17.56
CA ILE A 65 13.54 -16.62 16.18
C ILE A 65 14.36 -15.71 15.25
N GLU A 66 14.23 -14.40 15.37
CA GLU A 66 15.04 -13.46 14.59
C GLU A 66 16.52 -13.56 14.92
N GLU A 67 16.86 -13.59 16.21
CA GLU A 67 18.25 -13.67 16.68
C GLU A 67 18.92 -14.97 16.22
N ASP A 68 18.24 -16.10 16.37
CA ASP A 68 18.74 -17.43 15.99
C ASP A 68 18.91 -17.58 14.48
N LEU A 69 18.06 -16.93 13.68
CA LEU A 69 18.09 -17.03 12.22
C LEU A 69 18.84 -15.88 11.54
N TYR A 70 19.40 -14.93 12.29
CA TYR A 70 19.93 -13.68 11.76
C TYR A 70 20.87 -13.88 10.57
N ASP A 71 21.93 -14.67 10.76
CA ASP A 71 22.93 -14.93 9.72
C ASP A 71 22.33 -15.66 8.50
N SER A 72 21.42 -16.61 8.76
CA SER A 72 20.76 -17.37 7.69
C SER A 72 19.87 -16.49 6.83
N ILE A 73 19.16 -15.54 7.44
CA ILE A 73 18.30 -14.59 6.73
C ILE A 73 19.13 -13.60 5.93
N VAL A 74 20.23 -13.09 6.50
CA VAL A 74 21.16 -12.18 5.81
C VAL A 74 21.80 -12.86 4.61
N ASP A 75 22.28 -14.09 4.76
CA ASP A 75 22.87 -14.86 3.66
C ASP A 75 21.84 -15.20 2.58
N ALA A 76 20.63 -15.58 2.99
CA ALA A 76 19.50 -15.79 2.08
C ALA A 76 19.23 -14.53 1.25
N ALA A 77 18.98 -13.37 1.89
CA ALA A 77 18.73 -12.10 1.20
C ALA A 77 19.87 -11.73 0.24
N LYS A 78 21.12 -11.91 0.67
CA LYS A 78 22.32 -11.64 -0.13
C LYS A 78 22.40 -12.51 -1.38
N SER A 79 21.96 -13.77 -1.33
CA SER A 79 21.92 -14.66 -2.51
C SER A 79 20.96 -14.16 -3.61
N PHE A 80 20.00 -13.31 -3.25
CA PHE A 80 19.09 -12.62 -4.18
C PHE A 80 19.57 -11.21 -4.55
N GLY A 81 20.76 -10.79 -4.11
CA GLY A 81 21.31 -9.46 -4.35
C GLY A 81 20.74 -8.37 -3.43
N ILE A 82 20.07 -8.75 -2.34
CA ILE A 82 19.46 -7.83 -1.38
C ILE A 82 20.41 -7.61 -0.21
N THR A 83 20.68 -6.34 0.09
CA THR A 83 21.44 -5.93 1.27
C THR A 83 20.50 -5.72 2.45
N CYS A 84 20.80 -6.36 3.58
CA CYS A 84 20.08 -6.13 4.83
C CYS A 84 20.68 -4.92 5.54
N ARG A 85 19.94 -3.80 5.57
CA ARG A 85 20.31 -2.60 6.34
C ARG A 85 19.92 -2.73 7.80
N SER A 86 18.74 -3.27 8.04
CA SER A 86 18.25 -3.61 9.37
C SER A 86 17.24 -4.73 9.29
N MET A 87 17.13 -5.49 10.36
CA MET A 87 16.13 -6.52 10.56
C MET A 87 15.46 -6.26 11.91
N SER A 88 14.15 -6.50 11.97
CA SER A 88 13.41 -6.37 13.22
C SER A 88 12.12 -7.16 13.17
N THR A 89 11.80 -7.83 14.25
CA THR A 89 10.52 -8.51 14.46
C THR A 89 9.55 -7.57 15.14
N GLN A 90 8.41 -7.36 14.49
CA GLN A 90 7.40 -6.41 14.94
C GLN A 90 6.02 -7.04 14.91
N ARG A 91 5.19 -6.63 15.87
CA ARG A 91 3.76 -6.93 15.82
C ARG A 91 3.11 -5.82 15.01
N LEU A 92 2.61 -6.14 13.81
CA LEU A 92 2.00 -5.17 12.89
C LEU A 92 0.49 -5.41 12.81
N TRP A 93 -0.31 -4.35 12.82
CA TRP A 93 -1.76 -4.43 12.62
C TRP A 93 -2.28 -3.21 11.86
N LYS A 94 -3.42 -3.39 11.20
CA LYS A 94 -4.10 -2.26 10.54
C LYS A 94 -4.47 -1.21 11.59
N THR A 95 -4.20 0.06 11.33
CA THR A 95 -4.57 1.14 12.24
C THR A 95 -6.08 1.08 12.57
N GLY A 96 -6.38 1.11 13.87
CA GLY A 96 -7.75 0.98 14.39
C GLY A 96 -8.28 -0.45 14.54
N SER A 97 -7.47 -1.49 14.26
CA SER A 97 -7.90 -2.90 14.34
C SER A 97 -6.78 -3.80 14.88
N SER A 98 -6.51 -3.74 16.18
CA SER A 98 -5.43 -4.50 16.85
C SER A 98 -5.65 -6.02 16.91
N ASP A 99 -6.87 -6.47 16.62
CA ASP A 99 -7.25 -7.86 16.41
C ASP A 99 -6.67 -8.45 15.12
N THR A 100 -6.28 -7.60 14.16
CA THR A 100 -5.61 -8.03 12.91
C THR A 100 -4.11 -8.24 13.07
N ALA A 101 -3.59 -8.18 14.29
CA ALA A 101 -2.17 -8.18 14.54
C ALA A 101 -1.46 -9.48 14.16
N LYS A 102 -0.30 -9.33 13.51
CA LYS A 102 0.57 -10.43 13.10
C LYS A 102 2.00 -10.14 13.52
N TYR A 103 2.72 -11.16 13.95
CA TYR A 103 4.17 -11.07 14.06
C TYR A 103 4.77 -11.07 12.67
N THR A 104 5.65 -10.12 12.40
CA THR A 104 6.23 -9.90 11.08
C THR A 104 7.71 -9.64 11.23
N LEU A 105 8.53 -10.44 10.54
CA LEU A 105 9.93 -10.14 10.32
C LEU A 105 10.03 -9.07 9.23
N VAL A 106 10.53 -7.90 9.59
CA VAL A 106 10.71 -6.78 8.67
C VAL A 106 12.18 -6.66 8.31
N ILE A 107 12.49 -6.88 7.03
CA ILE A 107 13.83 -6.74 6.47
C ILE A 107 13.88 -5.43 5.70
N SER A 108 14.68 -4.49 6.19
CA SER A 108 14.85 -3.20 5.53
C SER A 108 16.10 -3.21 4.65
N THR A 109 15.96 -2.71 3.43
CA THR A 109 17.04 -2.60 2.45
C THR A 109 17.10 -1.18 1.87
N SER A 110 18.22 -0.86 1.21
CA SER A 110 18.36 0.35 0.37
C SER A 110 18.41 0.01 -1.12
N ASN A 111 18.26 -1.26 -1.49
CA ASN A 111 18.16 -1.66 -2.88
C ASN A 111 16.90 -1.06 -3.54
N THR A 112 17.01 -0.75 -4.83
CA THR A 112 15.90 -0.23 -5.66
C THR A 112 15.51 -1.18 -6.80
N ASP A 113 16.36 -2.16 -7.10
CA ASP A 113 16.01 -3.27 -7.99
C ASP A 113 15.18 -4.29 -7.21
N THR A 114 13.88 -4.35 -7.51
CA THR A 114 12.90 -5.19 -6.82
C THR A 114 12.63 -6.52 -7.55
N THR A 115 13.31 -6.78 -8.66
CA THR A 115 13.02 -7.93 -9.56
C THR A 115 13.04 -9.29 -8.88
N ARG A 116 13.89 -9.47 -7.87
CA ARG A 116 14.06 -10.74 -7.13
C ARG A 116 13.54 -10.70 -5.70
N TRP A 117 12.82 -9.64 -5.31
CA TRP A 117 12.36 -9.48 -3.93
C TRP A 117 11.28 -10.48 -3.55
N GLU A 118 10.37 -10.82 -4.47
CA GLU A 118 9.34 -11.83 -4.22
C GLU A 118 9.97 -13.22 -4.00
N GLU A 119 10.93 -13.61 -4.84
CA GLU A 119 11.71 -14.86 -4.67
C GLU A 119 12.44 -14.89 -3.33
N ALA A 120 13.09 -13.79 -2.96
CA ALA A 120 13.78 -13.66 -1.69
C ALA A 120 12.83 -13.76 -0.50
N ALA A 121 11.69 -13.06 -0.55
CA ALA A 121 10.68 -13.08 0.49
C ALA A 121 10.10 -14.49 0.68
N ASN A 122 9.83 -15.21 -0.42
CA ASN A 122 9.39 -16.61 -0.37
C ASN A 122 10.44 -17.51 0.29
N HIS A 123 11.71 -17.40 -0.13
CA HIS A 123 12.78 -18.25 0.42
C HIS A 123 13.03 -17.98 1.92
N ILE A 124 13.04 -16.72 2.33
CA ILE A 124 13.19 -16.34 3.73
C ILE A 124 11.98 -16.78 4.55
N TYR A 125 10.77 -16.66 4.00
CA TYR A 125 9.56 -17.15 4.64
C TYR A 125 9.64 -18.65 4.95
N GLU A 126 10.16 -19.48 4.04
CA GLU A 126 10.33 -20.92 4.32
C GLU A 126 11.27 -21.19 5.50
N ILE A 127 12.34 -20.41 5.65
CA ILE A 127 13.28 -20.51 6.78
C ILE A 127 12.59 -20.12 8.08
N VAL A 128 11.90 -18.97 8.08
CA VAL A 128 11.24 -18.39 9.27
C VAL A 128 10.03 -19.23 9.69
N ASP A 129 9.18 -19.64 8.74
CA ASP A 129 7.96 -20.41 8.99
C ASP A 129 8.27 -21.76 9.64
N LYS A 130 9.37 -22.41 9.25
CA LYS A 130 9.84 -23.66 9.86
C LYS A 130 10.23 -23.48 11.33
N ALA A 131 10.95 -22.41 11.67
CA ALA A 131 11.34 -22.11 13.05
C ALA A 131 10.12 -21.69 13.87
N ALA A 132 9.34 -20.72 13.37
CA ALA A 132 8.15 -20.21 14.04
C ALA A 132 7.12 -21.32 14.32
N THR A 133 6.87 -22.22 13.37
CA THR A 133 5.94 -23.34 13.57
C THR A 133 6.42 -24.31 14.65
N SER A 134 7.73 -24.49 14.81
CA SER A 134 8.30 -25.35 15.85
C SER A 134 8.01 -24.80 17.26
N ASP A 135 7.90 -23.48 17.38
CA ASP A 135 7.58 -22.78 18.62
C ASP A 135 6.08 -22.44 18.76
N GLY A 136 5.24 -22.94 17.84
CA GLY A 136 3.80 -22.70 17.85
C GLY A 136 3.40 -21.27 17.48
N ILE A 137 4.29 -20.55 16.79
CA ILE A 137 4.12 -19.15 16.40
C ILE A 137 3.83 -19.06 14.91
N LYS A 138 3.01 -18.08 14.52
CA LYS A 138 2.86 -17.67 13.13
C LYS A 138 3.57 -16.35 12.90
N MET A 139 4.51 -16.33 11.97
CA MET A 139 5.34 -15.17 11.66
C MET A 139 5.34 -14.92 10.15
N GLU A 140 5.03 -13.69 9.76
CA GLU A 140 5.06 -13.24 8.37
C GLU A 140 6.44 -12.63 8.06
N VAL A 141 6.73 -12.40 6.77
CA VAL A 141 7.97 -11.77 6.30
C VAL A 141 7.62 -10.61 5.38
N GLU A 142 8.28 -9.47 5.55
CA GLU A 142 8.20 -8.33 4.64
C GLU A 142 9.61 -7.81 4.32
N ILE A 143 9.91 -7.63 3.03
CA ILE A 143 11.09 -6.91 2.55
C ILE A 143 10.65 -5.52 2.14
N GLN A 144 11.31 -4.48 2.66
CA GLN A 144 10.95 -3.10 2.37
C GLN A 144 12.17 -2.20 2.17
N ASN A 145 12.02 -1.16 1.35
CA ASN A 145 12.92 -0.02 1.33
C ASN A 145 12.19 1.21 1.90
N PRO A 146 12.44 1.56 3.19
CA PRO A 146 11.77 2.68 3.83
C PRO A 146 11.97 4.04 3.16
N SER A 147 13.00 4.19 2.32
CA SER A 147 13.28 5.43 1.59
C SER A 147 12.50 5.56 0.29
N GLU A 148 11.97 4.45 -0.24
CA GLU A 148 11.24 4.42 -1.52
C GLU A 148 9.80 3.93 -1.39
N MET A 149 9.46 3.24 -0.30
CA MET A 149 8.10 2.83 -0.02
C MET A 149 7.17 4.05 0.09
N TYR A 150 5.90 3.84 -0.23
CA TYR A 150 4.89 4.86 -0.07
C TYR A 150 4.44 4.99 1.38
N ASP A 151 4.94 6.03 2.04
CA ASP A 151 4.62 6.37 3.42
C ASP A 151 3.90 7.73 3.58
N ASP A 152 3.36 8.25 2.47
CA ASP A 152 2.92 9.65 2.41
C ASP A 152 1.94 10.02 3.51
N VAL A 153 2.06 11.27 3.92
CA VAL A 153 1.15 11.93 4.84
C VAL A 153 0.23 12.85 4.06
N SER A 154 -0.97 13.04 4.62
CA SER A 154 -1.95 13.99 4.11
C SER A 154 -1.80 15.35 4.80
N SER A 155 -1.96 16.42 4.03
CA SER A 155 -2.13 17.79 4.55
C SER A 155 -3.29 18.50 3.84
N PRO A 156 -3.88 19.54 4.46
CA PRO A 156 -4.92 20.33 3.82
C PRO A 156 -4.43 20.97 2.52
N ILE A 157 -5.30 21.03 1.52
CA ILE A 157 -5.08 21.81 0.30
C ILE A 157 -5.29 23.29 0.66
N ARG A 158 -4.32 24.13 0.32
CA ARG A 158 -4.33 25.58 0.65
C ARG A 158 -4.29 26.49 -0.58
N ASP A 159 -4.19 25.89 -1.76
CA ASP A 159 -4.14 26.60 -3.02
C ASP A 159 -5.57 26.82 -3.53
N ASP A 160 -6.00 28.08 -3.61
CA ASP A 160 -7.36 28.45 -4.01
C ASP A 160 -7.68 28.07 -5.45
N ASP A 161 -6.69 28.08 -6.35
CA ASP A 161 -6.89 27.70 -7.75
C ASP A 161 -7.10 26.19 -7.86
N ILE A 162 -6.35 25.40 -7.08
CA ILE A 162 -6.61 23.96 -6.95
C ILE A 162 -7.98 23.68 -6.35
N CYS A 163 -8.40 24.41 -5.31
CA CYS A 163 -9.74 24.25 -4.73
C CYS A 163 -10.83 24.47 -5.78
N ARG A 164 -10.71 25.52 -6.62
CA ARG A 164 -11.65 25.75 -7.72
C ARG A 164 -11.65 24.61 -8.74
N VAL A 165 -10.48 24.05 -9.06
CA VAL A 165 -10.38 22.88 -9.94
C VAL A 165 -11.10 21.67 -9.34
N LEU A 166 -10.94 21.43 -8.04
CA LEU A 166 -11.63 20.35 -7.34
C LEU A 166 -13.15 20.55 -7.33
N ASP A 167 -13.62 21.78 -7.08
CA ASP A 167 -15.05 22.11 -7.14
C ASP A 167 -15.65 21.85 -8.53
N MET A 168 -14.89 22.12 -9.60
CA MET A 168 -15.35 21.85 -10.98
C MET A 168 -15.49 20.36 -11.28
N ILE A 169 -14.56 19.53 -10.79
CA ILE A 169 -14.57 18.09 -11.09
C ILE A 169 -15.45 17.30 -10.12
N GLU A 170 -15.80 17.86 -8.96
CA GLU A 170 -16.54 17.19 -7.90
C GLU A 170 -17.79 16.45 -8.38
N PRO A 171 -18.70 17.07 -9.16
CA PRO A 171 -19.91 16.39 -9.61
C PRO A 171 -19.62 15.17 -10.48
N VAL A 172 -18.61 15.27 -11.35
CA VAL A 172 -18.28 14.23 -12.34
C VAL A 172 -17.61 13.04 -11.65
N PHE A 173 -16.59 13.29 -10.84
CA PHE A 173 -15.89 12.21 -10.19
C PHE A 173 -16.76 11.56 -9.11
N THR A 174 -17.58 12.33 -8.36
CA THR A 174 -18.49 11.78 -7.34
C THR A 174 -19.49 10.84 -7.99
N ALA A 175 -20.08 11.22 -9.12
CA ALA A 175 -21.02 10.37 -9.85
C ALA A 175 -20.35 9.05 -10.30
N GLU A 176 -19.12 9.09 -10.82
CA GLU A 176 -18.39 7.87 -11.20
C GLU A 176 -17.95 7.04 -9.99
N ALA A 177 -17.54 7.67 -8.89
CA ALA A 177 -17.20 6.98 -7.64
C ALA A 177 -18.44 6.29 -7.06
N GLU A 178 -19.60 6.94 -7.01
CA GLU A 178 -20.84 6.31 -6.58
C GLU A 178 -21.25 5.16 -7.52
N LYS A 179 -21.20 5.38 -8.83
CA LYS A 179 -21.59 4.35 -9.80
C LYS A 179 -20.74 3.09 -9.73
N ASN A 180 -19.42 3.24 -9.54
CA ASN A 180 -18.48 2.11 -9.61
C ASN A 180 -18.08 1.57 -8.23
N CYS A 181 -18.16 2.37 -7.16
CA CYS A 181 -17.70 2.00 -5.82
C CYS A 181 -18.80 1.94 -4.77
N ARG A 182 -20.05 2.40 -5.01
CA ARG A 182 -21.08 2.55 -3.95
C ARG A 182 -21.29 1.40 -2.97
N PRO A 183 -21.31 0.10 -3.35
CA PRO A 183 -21.46 -0.96 -2.34
C PRO A 183 -20.26 -1.04 -1.37
N SER A 184 -19.11 -0.51 -1.78
CA SER A 184 -17.85 -0.53 -1.05
C SER A 184 -17.40 0.84 -0.57
N LEU A 185 -17.93 1.95 -1.10
CA LEU A 185 -17.48 3.30 -0.81
C LEU A 185 -17.75 3.67 0.66
N THR A 186 -16.71 4.09 1.38
CA THR A 186 -16.84 4.57 2.77
C THR A 186 -16.79 6.08 2.85
N SER A 187 -15.85 6.70 2.14
CA SER A 187 -15.66 8.16 2.16
C SER A 187 -14.81 8.63 0.98
N ILE A 188 -14.87 9.92 0.73
CA ILE A 188 -14.06 10.63 -0.26
C ILE A 188 -13.39 11.80 0.47
N ALA A 189 -12.11 12.04 0.20
CA ALA A 189 -11.36 13.15 0.78
C ALA A 189 -10.44 13.81 -0.25
N TYR A 190 -10.07 15.06 0.01
CA TYR A 190 -9.19 15.85 -0.86
C TYR A 190 -8.04 16.39 -0.03
N HIS A 191 -6.83 15.87 -0.25
CA HIS A 191 -5.65 16.27 0.50
C HIS A 191 -4.48 16.51 -0.44
N CYS A 192 -3.52 17.33 -0.01
CA CYS A 192 -2.18 17.23 -0.57
C CYS A 192 -1.49 16.01 0.04
N ARG A 193 -0.91 15.16 -0.82
CA ARG A 193 -0.09 14.03 -0.41
C ARG A 193 1.38 14.31 -0.65
N LYS A 194 2.22 14.01 0.34
CA LYS A 194 3.67 14.08 0.24
C LYS A 194 4.33 13.03 1.12
N ARG A 195 5.55 12.62 0.76
CA ARG A 195 6.37 11.71 1.58
C ARG A 195 6.42 12.21 3.03
N ARG A 196 6.40 11.29 3.99
CA ARG A 196 6.43 11.63 5.42
C ARG A 196 7.68 12.42 5.79
N PHE A 197 8.80 12.09 5.15
CA PHE A 197 10.09 12.75 5.30
C PHE A 197 10.52 13.32 3.95
N PRO A 198 9.92 14.44 3.50
CA PRO A 198 10.26 15.02 2.22
C PRO A 198 11.64 15.69 2.31
N GLU A 199 12.40 15.66 1.20
CA GLU A 199 13.68 16.38 1.10
C GLU A 199 13.46 17.89 1.28
N ASN A 200 12.39 18.41 0.66
CA ASN A 200 11.95 19.79 0.81
C ASN A 200 10.78 19.89 1.80
N ARG A 201 11.01 20.53 2.95
CA ARG A 201 9.96 20.72 3.98
C ARG A 201 8.83 21.65 3.52
N GLU A 202 9.13 22.55 2.59
CA GLU A 202 8.17 23.50 2.01
C GLU A 202 7.37 22.91 0.85
N ASP A 203 7.60 21.64 0.49
CA ASP A 203 6.79 20.95 -0.52
C ASP A 203 5.31 20.93 -0.06
N PRO A 204 4.39 21.60 -0.79
CA PRO A 204 2.97 21.58 -0.45
C PRO A 204 2.35 20.19 -0.64
N GLY A 205 3.02 19.29 -1.37
CA GLY A 205 2.51 17.99 -1.77
C GLY A 205 1.63 18.07 -3.02
N GLN A 206 1.31 16.89 -3.57
CA GLN A 206 0.46 16.74 -4.74
C GLN A 206 -1.02 16.74 -4.32
N PRO A 207 -1.86 17.67 -4.84
CA PRO A 207 -3.30 17.59 -4.68
C PRO A 207 -3.83 16.22 -5.14
N THR A 208 -4.54 15.53 -4.25
CA THR A 208 -4.96 14.14 -4.47
C THR A 208 -6.38 13.93 -3.98
N ILE A 209 -7.20 13.30 -4.82
CA ILE A 209 -8.51 12.76 -4.46
C ILE A 209 -8.31 11.35 -3.90
N LEU A 210 -8.77 11.12 -2.67
CA LEU A 210 -8.70 9.85 -1.97
C LEU A 210 -10.09 9.23 -1.92
N ILE A 211 -10.25 8.06 -2.51
CA ILE A 211 -11.48 7.27 -2.46
C ILE A 211 -11.23 6.11 -1.48
N PHE A 212 -11.93 6.11 -0.36
CA PHE A 212 -11.83 5.04 0.63
C PHE A 212 -12.93 4.02 0.42
N VAL A 213 -12.56 2.74 0.43
CA VAL A 213 -13.49 1.61 0.30
C VAL A 213 -13.38 0.62 1.45
N ASN A 214 -14.46 -0.11 1.73
CA ASN A 214 -14.54 -1.09 2.80
C ASN A 214 -13.41 -2.12 2.67
N PRO A 215 -12.73 -2.47 3.77
CA PRO A 215 -11.75 -3.55 3.79
C PRO A 215 -12.35 -4.86 3.25
N GLY A 216 -11.55 -5.61 2.50
CA GLY A 216 -11.98 -6.85 1.85
C GLY A 216 -12.89 -6.67 0.64
N SER A 217 -13.17 -5.43 0.22
CA SER A 217 -13.95 -5.19 -1.01
C SER A 217 -13.24 -5.79 -2.22
N MET A 218 -14.01 -6.50 -3.04
CA MET A 218 -13.56 -7.08 -4.31
C MET A 218 -13.96 -6.16 -5.47
N GLY A 219 -13.05 -5.94 -6.42
CA GLY A 219 -13.34 -5.11 -7.59
C GLY A 219 -12.27 -5.16 -8.67
N VAL A 220 -12.63 -4.72 -9.86
CA VAL A 220 -11.68 -4.47 -10.98
C VAL A 220 -11.02 -3.09 -10.80
N TRP A 221 -10.38 -2.88 -9.65
CA TRP A 221 -9.95 -1.57 -9.15
C TRP A 221 -9.14 -0.74 -10.16
N GLY A 222 -8.23 -1.37 -10.91
CA GLY A 222 -7.47 -0.67 -11.95
C GLY A 222 -8.32 -0.12 -13.09
N GLN A 223 -9.40 -0.83 -13.46
CA GLN A 223 -10.35 -0.33 -14.47
C GLN A 223 -11.26 0.77 -13.90
N ILE A 224 -11.65 0.65 -12.63
CA ILE A 224 -12.45 1.65 -11.93
C ILE A 224 -11.64 2.97 -11.84
N GLU A 225 -10.40 2.90 -11.39
CA GLU A 225 -9.52 4.07 -11.28
C GLU A 225 -9.26 4.72 -12.65
N GLU A 226 -9.02 3.92 -13.70
CA GLU A 226 -8.88 4.43 -15.07
C GLU A 226 -10.12 5.19 -15.55
N ARG A 227 -11.32 4.64 -15.29
CA ARG A 227 -12.57 5.30 -15.68
C ARG A 227 -12.77 6.63 -14.97
N ILE A 228 -12.52 6.66 -13.66
CA ILE A 228 -12.64 7.89 -12.88
C ILE A 228 -11.62 8.92 -13.36
N CYS A 229 -10.37 8.53 -13.60
CA CYS A 229 -9.36 9.46 -14.13
C CYS A 229 -9.76 10.05 -15.48
N ARG A 230 -10.27 9.23 -16.42
CA ARG A 230 -10.76 9.76 -17.71
C ARG A 230 -11.91 10.74 -17.54
N ALA A 231 -12.86 10.44 -16.67
CA ALA A 231 -13.98 11.34 -16.40
C ALA A 231 -13.49 12.69 -15.82
N ILE A 232 -12.45 12.68 -14.99
CA ILE A 232 -11.80 13.90 -14.48
C ILE A 232 -11.14 14.67 -15.64
N GLU A 233 -10.35 14.01 -16.48
CA GLU A 233 -9.63 14.64 -17.59
C GLU A 233 -10.53 15.25 -18.68
N GLU A 234 -11.76 14.75 -18.81
CA GLU A 234 -12.78 15.27 -19.73
C GLU A 234 -13.42 16.59 -19.25
N VAL A 235 -13.23 16.97 -17.98
CA VAL A 235 -13.78 18.23 -17.47
C VAL A 235 -13.04 19.43 -18.08
N PRO A 236 -13.75 20.37 -18.72
CA PRO A 236 -13.13 21.57 -19.26
C PRO A 236 -12.46 22.39 -18.15
N CYS A 237 -11.14 22.44 -18.17
CA CYS A 237 -10.34 23.23 -17.24
C CYS A 237 -9.61 24.35 -18.01
N PRO A 238 -9.85 25.63 -17.67
CA PRO A 238 -9.23 26.75 -18.37
C PRO A 238 -7.71 26.78 -18.19
N ASP A 239 -7.25 26.36 -17.02
CA ASP A 239 -5.83 26.30 -16.66
C ASP A 239 -5.29 24.87 -16.77
N ASN A 240 -3.97 24.73 -16.92
CA ASN A 240 -3.33 23.43 -16.78
C ASN A 240 -3.25 23.10 -15.29
N ALA A 241 -3.94 22.06 -14.87
CA ALA A 241 -3.94 21.58 -13.50
C ALA A 241 -3.63 20.08 -13.47
N GLU A 242 -3.05 19.65 -12.35
CA GLU A 242 -2.72 18.24 -12.12
C GLU A 242 -3.30 17.82 -10.78
N VAL A 243 -4.10 16.76 -10.80
CA VAL A 243 -4.68 16.16 -9.59
C VAL A 243 -4.37 14.67 -9.63
N ALA A 244 -3.97 14.10 -8.49
CA ALA A 244 -3.79 12.66 -8.37
C ALA A 244 -5.08 11.99 -7.87
N LEU A 245 -5.22 10.70 -8.18
CA LEU A 245 -6.31 9.86 -7.72
C LEU A 245 -5.75 8.59 -7.06
N GLU A 246 -6.30 8.26 -5.89
CA GLU A 246 -5.97 7.03 -5.19
C GLU A 246 -7.22 6.37 -4.60
N ILE A 247 -7.38 5.07 -4.88
CA ILE A 247 -8.35 4.21 -4.20
C ILE A 247 -7.62 3.49 -3.07
N LEU A 248 -8.06 3.72 -1.84
CA LEU A 248 -7.43 3.26 -0.60
C LEU A 248 -8.40 2.45 0.25
N ILE A 249 -7.83 1.70 1.20
CA ILE A 249 -8.61 0.95 2.18
C ILE A 249 -9.12 1.93 3.23
N GLY A 250 -10.44 1.98 3.42
CA GLY A 250 -11.10 2.76 4.45
C GLY A 250 -10.91 2.19 5.85
N PHE A 251 -11.26 3.01 6.84
CA PHE A 251 -11.34 2.57 8.22
C PHE A 251 -12.74 2.01 8.47
N ASN A 252 -12.83 0.83 9.08
CA ASN A 252 -14.08 0.41 9.69
C ASN A 252 -14.25 1.29 10.93
N ILE A 253 -14.94 2.42 10.79
CA ILE A 253 -15.52 3.07 11.96
C ILE A 253 -16.79 2.26 12.23
N PRO A 254 -16.87 1.47 13.31
CA PRO A 254 -18.14 0.87 13.68
C PRO A 254 -19.15 2.01 13.84
N GLY A 255 -20.22 1.96 13.05
CA GLY A 255 -21.35 2.88 13.16
C GLY A 255 -22.15 2.65 14.44
#